data_AF-A0A925XB48-F1
#
_entry.id   AF-A0A925XB48-F1
#
_cell.length_a   1.000
_cell.length_b   1.000
_cell.length_c   1.000
_cell.angle_alpha   90.00
_cell.angle_beta   90.00
_cell.angle_gamma   90.00
#
_symmetry.space_group_name_H-M   'P 1'
#
loop_
_entity.id
_entity.type
_entity.pdbx_description
1 polymer ?
#
loop_
_entity_poly.entity_id
_entity_poly.type
_entity_poly.pdbx_seq_one_letter_code
_entity_poly.pdbx_strand_id
1 'polypeptide(L)'
;MTTLALALWNDEAGFIVSAELVLIATIAVLAMVVGLSEVANALNQELEDVASAFGSVNQSFRYQGLCGHGGHSGGTCFEDR
;
A
#
# COMPACT_ATOMS: atom_id res chain seq x y z
N MET A 1 36.55 29.65 -41.85
CA MET A 1 35.09 29.82 -41.69
C MET A 1 34.29 28.59 -42.11
N THR A 2 34.79 27.76 -43.04
CA THR A 2 34.12 26.51 -43.47
C THR A 2 34.21 25.36 -42.45
N THR A 3 35.20 25.37 -41.57
CA THR A 3 35.48 24.29 -40.60
C THR A 3 34.43 24.19 -39.49
N LEU A 4 33.88 25.32 -39.02
CA LEU A 4 32.79 25.32 -38.03
C LEU A 4 31.48 24.81 -38.63
N ALA A 5 31.15 25.18 -39.86
CA ALA A 5 29.95 24.70 -40.54
C ALA A 5 30.02 23.19 -40.81
N LEU A 6 31.20 22.67 -41.19
CA LEU A 6 31.44 21.23 -41.35
C LEU A 6 31.43 20.48 -40.01
N ALA A 7 31.94 21.09 -38.94
CA ALA A 7 31.90 20.49 -37.60
C ALA A 7 30.45 20.36 -37.09
N LEU A 8 29.62 21.39 -37.26
CA LEU A 8 28.20 21.34 -36.91
C LEU A 8 27.39 20.39 -37.79
N TRP A 9 27.76 20.24 -39.06
CA TRP A 9 27.08 19.32 -39.98
C TRP A 9 27.38 17.84 -39.69
N ASN A 10 28.56 17.55 -39.15
CA ASN A 10 28.99 16.20 -38.75
C ASN A 10 28.80 15.97 -37.23
N ASP A 11 28.11 16.87 -36.53
CA ASP A 11 27.87 16.75 -35.10
C ASP A 11 26.69 15.81 -34.82
N GLU A 12 26.99 14.52 -34.64
CA GLU A 12 26.01 13.53 -34.16
C GLU A 12 25.82 13.55 -32.63
N ALA A 13 26.58 14.37 -31.89
CA ALA A 13 26.41 14.48 -30.44
C ALA A 13 25.07 15.14 -30.05
N GLY A 14 24.34 15.70 -31.02
CA GLY A 14 23.01 16.28 -30.85
C GLY A 14 21.84 15.32 -31.04
N PHE A 15 22.05 14.04 -31.35
CA PHE A 15 20.96 13.12 -31.75
C PHE A 15 20.75 11.91 -30.81
N ILE A 16 21.27 11.93 -29.59
CA ILE A 16 20.85 10.96 -28.54
C ILE A 16 19.56 11.47 -27.87
N VAL A 17 18.57 11.89 -28.65
CA VAL A 17 17.30 12.39 -28.11
C VAL A 17 16.19 11.96 -29.05
N SER A 18 15.52 10.85 -28.71
CA SER A 18 14.06 10.85 -28.48
C SER A 18 13.52 9.42 -28.39
N ALA A 19 13.73 8.57 -29.39
CA ALA A 19 12.96 7.31 -29.49
C ALA A 19 13.38 6.25 -28.47
N GLU A 20 14.68 5.99 -28.31
CA GLU A 20 15.19 4.92 -27.44
C GLU A 20 15.00 5.25 -25.95
N LEU A 21 15.25 6.50 -25.56
CA LEU A 21 14.98 6.97 -24.20
C LEU A 21 13.48 6.95 -23.87
N VAL A 22 12.62 7.32 -24.83
CA VAL A 22 11.16 7.21 -24.65
C VAL A 22 10.75 5.75 -24.48
N LEU A 23 11.31 4.83 -25.26
CA LEU A 23 11.03 3.39 -25.14
C LEU A 23 11.45 2.84 -23.77
N ILE A 24 12.64 3.20 -23.28
CA ILE A 24 13.10 2.77 -21.96
C ILE A 24 12.22 3.38 -20.86
N ALA A 25 11.89 4.67 -20.97
CA ALA A 25 11.06 5.36 -20.00
C ALA A 25 9.64 4.78 -19.93
N THR A 26 9.03 4.42 -21.06
CA THR A 26 7.68 3.83 -21.06
C THR A 26 7.69 2.44 -20.41
N ILE A 27 8.68 1.60 -20.71
CA ILE A 27 8.83 0.28 -20.06
C ILE A 27 9.02 0.46 -18.55
N ALA A 28 9.86 1.40 -18.12
CA ALA A 28 10.09 1.68 -16.70
C ALA A 28 8.83 2.14 -15.98
N VAL A 29 8.05 3.05 -16.58
CA VAL A 29 6.78 3.53 -16.00
C VAL A 29 5.76 2.41 -15.90
N LEU A 30 5.61 1.57 -16.93
CA LEU A 30 4.68 0.43 -16.90
C LEU A 30 5.06 -0.57 -15.81
N ALA A 31 6.36 -0.90 -15.69
CA ALA A 31 6.85 -1.79 -14.65
C ALA A 31 6.61 -1.21 -13.24
N MET A 32 6.81 0.10 -13.05
CA MET A 32 6.53 0.77 -11.78
C MET A 32 5.03 0.79 -11.44
N VAL A 33 4.15 1.02 -12.41
CA VAL A 33 2.69 1.01 -12.17
C VAL A 33 2.22 -0.37 -11.71
N VAL A 34 2.65 -1.42 -12.39
CA VAL A 34 2.33 -2.80 -11.98
C VAL A 34 2.94 -3.11 -10.61
N GLY A 35 4.22 -2.78 -10.40
CA GLY A 35 4.89 -3.02 -9.11
C GLY A 35 4.21 -2.30 -7.94
N LEU A 36 3.80 -1.05 -8.13
CA LEU A 36 3.10 -0.29 -7.09
C LEU A 36 1.68 -0.82 -6.84
N SER A 37 0.99 -1.29 -7.88
CA SER A 37 -0.31 -1.95 -7.74
C SER A 37 -0.21 -3.24 -6.92
N GLU A 38 0.81 -4.07 -7.16
CA GLU A 38 1.01 -5.30 -6.39
C GLU A 38 1.40 -5.01 -4.93
N VAL A 39 2.23 -3.99 -4.68
CA VAL A 39 2.54 -3.54 -3.31
C VAL A 39 1.28 -3.06 -2.59
N ALA A 40 0.42 -2.30 -3.26
CA ALA A 40 -0.84 -1.82 -2.67
C ALA A 40 -1.80 -2.99 -2.36
N ASN A 41 -1.91 -3.96 -3.28
CA ASN A 41 -2.73 -5.15 -3.08
C ASN A 41 -2.21 -6.01 -1.92
N ALA A 42 -0.89 -6.23 -1.84
CA ALA A 42 -0.27 -6.99 -0.77
C ALA A 42 -0.50 -6.32 0.60
N LEU A 43 -0.30 -5.00 0.69
CA LEU A 43 -0.60 -4.23 1.90
C LEU A 43 -2.07 -4.43 2.31
N ASN A 44 -3.01 -4.25 1.38
CA ASN A 44 -4.44 -4.38 1.69
C ASN A 44 -4.79 -5.78 2.19
N GLN A 45 -4.19 -6.84 1.63
CA GLN A 45 -4.39 -8.22 2.09
C GLN A 45 -3.88 -8.40 3.53
N GLU A 46 -2.69 -7.89 3.86
CA GLU A 46 -2.17 -7.97 5.23
C GLU A 46 -3.05 -7.19 6.22
N LEU A 47 -3.61 -6.04 5.82
CA LEU A 47 -4.55 -5.31 6.67
C LEU A 47 -5.88 -6.05 6.85
N GLU A 48 -6.36 -6.72 5.81
CA GLU A 48 -7.55 -7.57 5.89
C GLU A 48 -7.32 -8.75 6.85
N ASP A 49 -6.16 -9.40 6.76
CA ASP A 49 -5.77 -10.48 7.65
C ASP A 49 -5.67 -10.00 9.11
N VAL A 50 -5.07 -8.83 9.34
CA VAL A 50 -5.03 -8.20 10.67
C VAL A 50 -6.45 -7.91 11.16
N ALA A 51 -7.30 -7.31 10.33
CA ALA A 51 -8.69 -6.99 10.70
C ALA A 51 -9.50 -8.25 11.05
N SER A 52 -9.33 -9.31 10.26
CA SER A 52 -9.93 -10.62 10.50
C SER A 52 -9.44 -11.23 11.81
N ALA A 53 -8.14 -11.17 12.09
CA ALA A 53 -7.58 -11.64 13.35
C ALA A 53 -8.20 -10.91 14.55
N PHE A 54 -8.32 -9.58 14.50
CA PHE A 54 -9.01 -8.80 15.54
C PHE A 54 -10.50 -9.16 15.66
N GLY A 55 -11.20 -9.33 14.54
CA GLY A 55 -12.61 -9.75 14.53
C GLY A 55 -12.83 -11.17 15.06
N SER A 56 -11.83 -12.05 14.94
CA SER A 56 -11.90 -13.43 15.44
C SER A 56 -11.73 -13.55 16.95
N VAL A 57 -11.24 -12.50 17.62
CA VAL A 57 -11.12 -12.49 19.08
C VAL A 57 -12.52 -12.40 19.69
N ASN A 58 -12.78 -13.23 20.71
CA ASN A 58 -14.03 -13.15 21.46
C ASN A 58 -14.06 -11.86 22.29
N GLN A 59 -14.93 -10.92 21.90
CA GLN A 59 -15.12 -9.63 22.58
C GLN A 59 -16.26 -9.66 23.62
N SER A 60 -16.71 -10.86 24.01
CA SER A 60 -17.69 -11.04 25.08
C SER A 60 -17.07 -10.74 26.44
N PHE A 61 -17.86 -10.13 27.34
CA PHE A 61 -17.45 -9.93 28.72
C PHE A 61 -18.59 -10.22 29.69
N ARG A 62 -18.23 -10.61 30.91
CA ARG A 62 -19.18 -10.82 32.00
C ARG A 62 -18.61 -10.32 33.31
N TYR A 63 -19.32 -9.39 33.92
CA TYR A 63 -19.07 -8.89 35.26
C TYR A 63 -20.23 -9.26 36.17
N GLN A 64 -19.96 -10.00 37.24
CA GLN A 64 -20.98 -10.37 38.22
C GLN A 64 -21.08 -9.31 39.31
N GLY A 65 -22.31 -8.94 39.67
CA GLY A 65 -22.54 -8.07 40.82
C GLY A 65 -22.37 -8.81 42.14
N LEU A 66 -22.31 -8.05 43.24
CA LEU A 66 -22.14 -8.60 44.58
C LEU A 66 -23.48 -9.05 45.18
N CYS A 67 -23.46 -10.14 45.94
CA CYS A 67 -24.61 -10.66 46.69
C CYS A 67 -24.19 -10.97 48.13
N GLY A 68 -24.91 -10.42 49.12
CA GLY A 68 -24.65 -10.70 50.53
C GLY A 68 -25.52 -9.90 51.50
N HIS A 69 -25.81 -10.47 52.69
CA HIS A 69 -26.55 -9.84 53.79
C HIS A 69 -27.86 -9.12 53.38
N GLY A 70 -28.64 -9.71 52.48
CA GLY A 70 -29.92 -9.15 52.01
C GLY A 70 -29.79 -8.05 50.94
N GLY A 71 -28.58 -7.74 50.49
CA GLY A 71 -28.31 -6.82 49.38
C GLY A 71 -27.84 -7.54 48.12
N HIS A 72 -28.32 -7.08 46.97
CA HIS A 72 -27.89 -7.53 45.65
C HIS A 72 -27.54 -6.32 44.80
N SER A 73 -26.39 -6.37 44.14
CA SER A 73 -26.00 -5.42 43.10
C SER A 73 -26.07 -6.10 41.73
N GLY A 74 -26.54 -5.39 40.72
CA GLY A 74 -26.63 -5.90 39.35
C GLY A 74 -25.25 -6.08 38.71
N GLY A 75 -25.07 -7.17 37.98
CA GLY A 75 -23.92 -7.34 37.08
C GLY A 75 -24.24 -6.87 35.65
N THR A 76 -23.25 -6.98 34.75
CA THR A 76 -23.43 -6.72 33.31
C THR A 76 -22.77 -7.83 32.51
N CYS A 77 -23.33 -8.15 31.34
CA CYS A 77 -22.69 -9.04 30.38
C CYS A 77 -22.99 -8.60 28.96
N PHE A 78 -22.05 -8.86 28.07
CA PHE A 78 -22.19 -8.71 26.63
C PHE A 78 -21.67 -9.99 26.00
N GLU A 79 -22.45 -10.54 25.07
CA GLU A 79 -22.10 -11.72 24.29
C GLU A 79 -22.02 -11.29 22.83
N ASP A 80 -20.81 -11.41 22.29
CA ASP A 80 -20.51 -11.13 20.90
C ASP A 80 -20.92 -12.33 20.04
N ARG A 81 -21.38 -12.10 18.80
CA ARG A 81 -21.94 -13.13 17.91
C ARG A 81 -20.97 -13.57 16.83
#